data_AF-A0A645HKV2-F1
#
_entry.id   AF-A0A645HKV2-F1
#
_cell.length_a   1.000
_cell.length_b   1.000
_cell.length_c   1.000
_cell.angle_alpha   90.00
_cell.angle_beta   90.00
_cell.angle_gamma   90.00
#
_symmetry.space_group_name_H-M   'P 1'
#
loop_
_entity.id
_entity.type
_entity.pdbx_description
1 polymer ?
#
loop_
_entity_poly.entity_id
_entity_poly.type
_entity_poly.pdbx_seq_one_letter_code
_entity_poly.pdbx_strand_id
1 'polypeptide(L)'
;MGLGIISGFIFVKVFKAIHVRDTVKVLIMLSIAFLFVSLEDFIKPYFPVSGLLAVMAFSATILSTYEVLAKRITGKFSKIWVAAEVLLFVLVGAAVDISYLKGAGIASIVFILSALVFRIVGVNVSLLGTSLDKKERIFCSIAYLPKATVQAAIGAVPLAAGVGAGNLILTVAVVAILISAPLGAIGVDNTYKKLLHKSKTAFSQIP
;
A
#
# COMPACT_ATOMS: atom_id res chain seq x y z
N MET A 1 -2.20 -11.00 -11.76
CA MET A 1 -3.55 -10.44 -11.48
C MET A 1 -4.67 -11.43 -11.78
N GLY A 2 -4.72 -12.08 -12.95
CA GLY A 2 -5.80 -13.02 -13.31
C GLY A 2 -6.07 -14.11 -12.27
N LEU A 3 -5.03 -14.73 -11.70
CA LEU A 3 -5.15 -15.71 -10.60
C LEU A 3 -5.93 -15.17 -9.39
N GLY A 4 -5.67 -13.92 -8.99
CA GLY A 4 -6.37 -13.27 -7.88
C GLY A 4 -7.83 -12.97 -8.20
N ILE A 5 -8.13 -12.57 -9.43
CA ILE A 5 -9.52 -12.31 -9.86
C ILE A 5 -10.34 -13.60 -9.85
N ILE A 6 -9.82 -14.65 -10.49
CA ILE A 6 -10.51 -15.95 -10.59
C ILE A 6 -10.78 -16.53 -9.20
N SER A 7 -9.75 -16.58 -8.34
CA SER A 7 -9.89 -17.07 -6.96
C SER A 7 -10.87 -16.22 -6.13
N GLY A 8 -10.91 -14.90 -6.35
CA GLY A 8 -11.83 -14.00 -5.67
C GLY A 8 -13.29 -14.26 -6.03
N PHE A 9 -13.58 -14.49 -7.31
CA PHE A 9 -14.90 -14.90 -7.78
C PHE A 9 -15.33 -16.25 -7.19
N ILE A 10 -14.42 -17.24 -7.20
CA ILE A 10 -14.69 -18.56 -6.62
C ILE A 10 -15.01 -18.43 -5.13
N PHE A 11 -14.20 -17.66 -4.40
CA PHE A 11 -14.39 -17.42 -2.97
C PHE A 11 -15.79 -16.84 -2.69
N VAL A 12 -16.19 -15.79 -3.41
CA VAL A 12 -17.52 -15.18 -3.22
C VAL A 12 -18.65 -16.15 -3.55
N LYS A 13 -18.51 -16.95 -4.61
CA LYS A 13 -19.52 -17.96 -4.97
C LYS A 13 -19.68 -19.02 -3.89
N VAL A 14 -18.59 -19.53 -3.33
CA VAL A 14 -18.60 -20.52 -2.24
C VAL A 14 -19.23 -19.94 -0.96
N PHE A 15 -18.84 -18.74 -0.54
CA PHE A 15 -19.37 -18.15 0.71
C PHE A 15 -20.75 -17.51 0.58
N LYS A 16 -21.29 -17.38 -0.63
CA LYS A 16 -22.73 -17.15 -0.85
C LYS A 16 -23.53 -18.45 -0.69
N ALA A 17 -22.97 -19.59 -1.09
CA ALA A 17 -23.64 -20.89 -0.95
C ALA A 17 -23.54 -21.47 0.48
N ILE A 18 -22.42 -21.22 1.18
CA ILE A 18 -22.16 -21.78 2.51
C ILE A 18 -22.09 -20.65 3.55
N HIS A 19 -22.99 -20.68 4.53
CA HIS A 19 -22.98 -19.74 5.64
C HIS A 19 -21.97 -20.16 6.71
N VAL A 20 -20.83 -19.46 6.76
CA VAL A 20 -19.77 -19.69 7.77
C VAL A 20 -19.53 -18.41 8.57
N ARG A 21 -19.06 -18.53 9.81
CA ARG A 21 -18.64 -17.41 10.66
C ARG A 21 -17.53 -16.60 9.99
N ASP A 22 -17.58 -15.28 10.12
CA ASP A 22 -16.64 -14.38 9.44
C ASP A 22 -15.18 -14.57 9.87
N THR A 23 -14.93 -15.02 11.11
CA THR A 23 -13.56 -15.37 11.58
C THR A 23 -12.94 -16.48 10.72
N VAL A 24 -13.72 -17.49 10.35
CA VAL A 24 -13.23 -18.60 9.51
C VAL A 24 -12.94 -18.10 8.09
N LYS A 25 -13.79 -17.21 7.57
CA LYS A 25 -13.55 -16.57 6.26
C LYS A 25 -12.25 -15.80 6.24
N VAL A 26 -11.95 -15.02 7.30
CA VAL A 26 -10.68 -14.29 7.44
C VAL A 26 -9.49 -15.24 7.43
N LEU A 27 -9.54 -16.34 8.19
CA LEU A 27 -8.46 -17.33 8.23
C LEU A 27 -8.23 -17.99 6.87
N ILE A 28 -9.30 -18.33 6.15
CA ILE A 28 -9.21 -18.89 4.80
C ILE A 28 -8.62 -17.86 3.83
N MET A 29 -9.04 -16.60 3.89
CA MET A 29 -8.46 -15.53 3.06
C MET A 29 -6.96 -15.35 3.33
N LEU A 30 -6.54 -15.38 4.59
CA LEU A 30 -5.14 -15.29 4.97
C LEU A 30 -4.34 -16.50 4.45
N SER A 31 -4.93 -17.70 4.54
CA SER A 31 -4.33 -18.93 4.01
C SER A 31 -4.14 -18.89 2.50
N ILE A 32 -5.16 -18.40 1.76
CA ILE A 32 -5.08 -18.19 0.30
C ILE A 32 -4.00 -17.15 -0.02
N ALA A 33 -3.89 -16.09 0.79
CA ALA A 33 -2.88 -15.06 0.58
C ALA A 33 -1.45 -15.61 0.73
N PHE A 34 -1.19 -16.40 1.77
CA PHE A 34 0.09 -17.09 1.94
C PHE A 34 0.35 -18.10 0.82
N LEU A 35 -0.69 -18.81 0.35
CA LEU A 35 -0.58 -19.72 -0.77
C LEU A 35 -0.15 -18.99 -2.05
N PHE A 36 -0.69 -17.81 -2.35
CA PHE A 36 -0.24 -17.02 -3.51
C PHE A 36 1.21 -16.58 -3.42
N VAL A 37 1.66 -16.18 -2.22
CA VAL A 37 3.05 -15.78 -2.01
C VAL A 37 3.97 -16.99 -2.14
N SER A 38 3.62 -18.13 -1.54
CA SER A 38 4.43 -19.35 -1.65
C SER A 38 4.46 -19.90 -3.09
N LEU A 39 3.33 -19.85 -3.79
CA LEU A 39 3.23 -20.30 -5.18
C LEU A 39 4.05 -19.42 -6.14
N GLU A 40 4.29 -18.16 -5.77
CA GLU A 40 5.16 -17.24 -6.53
C GLU A 40 6.52 -17.88 -6.80
N ASP A 41 7.15 -18.48 -5.79
CA ASP A 41 8.50 -19.04 -5.90
C ASP A 41 8.56 -20.30 -6.78
N PHE A 42 7.47 -21.07 -6.84
CA PHE A 42 7.37 -22.24 -7.72
C PHE A 42 7.09 -21.86 -9.18
N ILE A 43 6.35 -20.79 -9.42
CA ILE A 43 5.92 -20.39 -10.78
C ILE A 43 6.90 -19.42 -11.45
N LYS A 44 7.71 -18.70 -10.67
CA LYS A 44 8.76 -17.77 -11.16
C LYS A 44 9.60 -18.29 -12.34
N PRO A 45 10.03 -19.58 -12.40
CA PRO A 45 10.82 -20.10 -13.52
C PRO A 45 10.06 -20.14 -14.87
N TYR A 46 8.73 -20.22 -14.84
CA TYR A 46 7.89 -20.38 -16.03
C TYR A 46 7.20 -19.09 -16.43
N PHE A 47 6.68 -18.32 -15.45
CA PHE A 47 5.97 -17.07 -15.69
C PHE A 47 6.28 -16.02 -14.61
N PRO A 48 6.50 -14.74 -14.99
CA PRO A 48 6.64 -13.66 -14.03
C PRO A 48 5.29 -13.36 -13.38
N VAL A 49 5.08 -13.90 -12.18
CA VAL A 49 3.89 -13.69 -11.35
C VAL A 49 4.31 -13.02 -10.05
N SER A 50 3.50 -12.07 -9.57
CA SER A 50 3.64 -11.49 -8.23
C SER A 50 2.47 -11.95 -7.36
N GLY A 51 2.78 -12.67 -6.28
CA GLY A 51 1.84 -13.14 -5.28
C GLY A 51 1.13 -11.97 -4.60
N LEU A 52 1.86 -10.91 -4.24
CA LEU A 52 1.27 -9.70 -3.63
C LEU A 52 0.21 -9.05 -4.53
N LEU A 53 0.47 -8.93 -5.84
CA LEU A 53 -0.53 -8.42 -6.79
C LEU A 53 -1.73 -9.37 -6.93
N ALA A 54 -1.54 -10.69 -6.81
CA ALA A 54 -2.63 -11.65 -6.77
C ALA A 54 -3.50 -11.49 -5.51
N VAL A 55 -2.89 -11.27 -4.34
CA VAL A 55 -3.60 -10.99 -3.07
C VAL A 55 -4.41 -9.69 -3.15
N MET A 56 -3.84 -8.63 -3.73
CA MET A 56 -4.54 -7.36 -3.94
C MET A 56 -5.73 -7.55 -4.89
N ALA A 57 -5.53 -8.22 -6.03
CA ALA A 57 -6.61 -8.48 -6.98
C ALA A 57 -7.72 -9.36 -6.39
N PHE A 58 -7.36 -10.35 -5.56
CA PHE A 58 -8.30 -11.21 -4.84
C PHE A 58 -9.18 -10.39 -3.89
N SER A 59 -8.57 -9.56 -3.05
CA SER A 59 -9.29 -8.71 -2.09
C SER A 59 -10.15 -7.66 -2.79
N ALA A 60 -9.65 -7.04 -3.86
CA ALA A 60 -10.39 -6.08 -4.67
C ALA A 60 -11.58 -6.73 -5.37
N THR A 61 -11.44 -7.96 -5.87
CA THR A 61 -12.54 -8.69 -6.51
C THR A 61 -13.66 -8.98 -5.50
N ILE A 62 -13.32 -9.36 -4.26
CA ILE A 62 -14.31 -9.55 -3.20
C ILE A 62 -15.04 -8.24 -2.89
N LEU A 63 -14.30 -7.13 -2.81
CA LEU A 63 -14.89 -5.79 -2.59
C LEU A 63 -15.88 -5.41 -3.70
N SER A 64 -15.52 -5.62 -4.97
CA SER A 64 -16.36 -5.26 -6.12
C SER A 64 -17.57 -6.18 -6.31
N THR A 65 -17.48 -7.46 -5.93
CA THR A 65 -18.55 -8.45 -6.18
C THR A 65 -19.46 -8.67 -4.97
N TYR A 66 -18.98 -8.40 -3.76
CA TYR A 66 -19.77 -8.53 -2.54
C TYR A 66 -19.35 -7.56 -1.44
N GLU A 67 -19.68 -6.28 -1.64
CA GLU A 67 -19.29 -5.18 -0.74
C GLU A 67 -19.72 -5.38 0.73
N VAL A 68 -20.93 -5.91 0.97
CA VAL A 68 -21.44 -6.16 2.33
C VAL A 68 -20.57 -7.17 3.09
N LEU A 69 -20.11 -8.23 2.42
CA LEU A 69 -19.19 -9.19 3.02
C LEU A 69 -17.83 -8.54 3.27
N ALA A 70 -17.31 -7.80 2.30
CA ALA A 70 -16.02 -7.11 2.41
C ALA A 70 -16.00 -6.17 3.63
N LYS A 71 -17.02 -5.32 3.81
CA LYS A 71 -17.13 -4.40 4.97
C LYS A 71 -17.09 -5.13 6.31
N ARG A 72 -17.80 -6.26 6.45
CA ARG A 72 -17.78 -7.07 7.69
C ARG A 72 -16.39 -7.65 7.98
N ILE A 73 -15.72 -8.17 6.95
CA ILE A 73 -14.40 -8.80 7.06
C ILE A 73 -13.32 -7.74 7.34
N THR A 74 -13.41 -6.54 6.75
CA THR A 74 -12.46 -5.43 6.97
C THR A 74 -12.29 -5.10 8.45
N GLY A 75 -13.39 -5.04 9.23
CA GLY A 75 -13.29 -4.77 10.66
C GLY A 75 -12.50 -5.82 11.46
N LYS A 76 -12.42 -7.06 10.98
CA LYS A 76 -11.57 -8.10 11.57
C LYS A 76 -10.11 -7.92 11.17
N PHE A 77 -9.84 -7.65 9.89
CA PHE A 77 -8.48 -7.34 9.42
C PHE A 77 -7.90 -6.10 10.09
N SER A 78 -8.69 -5.06 10.35
CA SER A 78 -8.23 -3.87 11.08
C SER A 78 -7.69 -4.21 12.47
N LYS A 79 -8.30 -5.17 13.18
CA LYS A 79 -7.80 -5.60 14.51
C LYS A 79 -6.48 -6.36 14.41
N ILE A 80 -6.35 -7.23 13.41
CA ILE A 80 -5.10 -7.97 13.14
C ILE A 80 -3.99 -6.98 12.73
N TRP A 81 -4.35 -6.00 11.91
CA TRP A 81 -3.43 -4.99 11.40
C TRP A 81 -2.79 -4.16 12.51
N VAL A 82 -3.53 -3.78 13.56
CA VAL A 82 -2.95 -2.99 14.68
C VAL A 82 -1.73 -3.70 15.30
N ALA A 83 -1.80 -5.01 15.52
CA ALA A 83 -0.68 -5.77 16.05
C ALA A 83 0.47 -5.90 15.02
N ALA A 84 0.13 -6.16 13.75
CA ALA A 84 1.11 -6.28 12.67
C ALA A 84 1.84 -4.96 12.39
N GLU A 85 1.15 -3.82 12.49
CA GLU A 85 1.69 -2.48 12.29
C GLU A 85 2.74 -2.15 13.34
N VAL A 86 2.43 -2.38 14.61
CA VAL A 86 3.38 -2.16 15.72
C VAL A 86 4.61 -3.04 15.52
N LEU A 87 4.43 -4.33 15.25
CA LEU A 87 5.52 -5.25 15.00
C LEU A 87 6.38 -4.79 13.81
N LEU A 88 5.76 -4.39 12.70
CA LEU A 88 6.44 -3.93 11.50
C LEU A 88 7.30 -2.70 11.78
N PHE A 89 6.75 -1.66 12.41
CA PHE A 89 7.51 -0.44 12.67
C PHE A 89 8.57 -0.59 13.76
N VAL A 90 8.31 -1.40 14.80
CA VAL A 90 9.31 -1.68 15.84
C VAL A 90 10.48 -2.47 15.28
N LEU A 91 10.22 -3.54 14.51
CA LEU A 91 11.29 -4.34 13.91
C LEU A 91 12.09 -3.55 12.88
N VAL A 92 11.42 -2.76 12.04
CA VAL A 92 12.11 -1.90 11.07
C VAL A 92 12.97 -0.87 11.79
N GLY A 93 12.45 -0.23 12.85
CA GLY A 93 13.24 0.69 13.68
C GLY A 93 14.44 0.01 14.35
N ALA A 94 14.28 -1.21 14.85
CA ALA A 94 15.36 -1.99 15.46
C ALA A 94 16.45 -2.42 14.45
N ALA A 95 16.09 -2.58 13.18
CA ALA A 95 17.02 -2.97 12.12
C ALA A 95 17.83 -1.81 11.53
N VAL A 96 17.48 -0.54 11.86
CA VAL A 96 18.20 0.64 11.34
C VAL A 96 19.51 0.85 12.09
N ASP A 97 20.60 0.95 11.33
CA ASP A 97 21.88 1.43 11.85
C ASP A 97 22.05 2.93 11.59
N ILE A 98 22.04 3.70 12.67
CA ILE A 98 22.15 5.17 12.69
C ILE A 98 23.56 5.64 12.29
N SER A 99 24.57 4.78 12.33
CA SER A 99 25.94 5.12 11.93
C SER A 99 26.00 5.57 10.47
N TYR A 100 25.19 4.94 9.61
CA TYR A 100 25.07 5.29 8.19
C TYR A 100 24.37 6.65 7.96
N LEU A 101 23.57 7.12 8.92
CA LEU A 101 22.94 8.45 8.87
C LEU A 101 23.98 9.58 8.94
N LYS A 102 25.06 9.39 9.70
CA LYS A 102 26.06 10.44 9.92
C LYS A 102 26.87 10.76 8.66
N GLY A 103 27.18 9.75 7.85
CA GLY A 103 27.95 9.92 6.61
C GLY A 103 27.10 10.22 5.37
N ALA A 104 25.94 9.57 5.24
CA ALA A 104 25.11 9.66 4.03
C ALA A 104 23.84 10.51 4.19
N GLY A 105 23.56 11.04 5.40
CA GLY A 105 22.27 11.66 5.73
C GLY A 105 21.88 12.82 4.83
N ILE A 106 22.79 13.77 4.57
CA ILE A 106 22.49 14.95 3.74
C ILE A 106 22.22 14.54 2.28
N ALA A 107 23.07 13.69 1.71
CA ALA A 107 22.88 13.17 0.36
C ALA A 107 21.55 12.41 0.23
N SER A 108 21.18 11.65 1.26
CA SER A 108 19.92 10.91 1.32
C SER A 108 18.72 11.84 1.36
N ILE A 109 18.77 12.93 2.13
CA ILE A 109 17.70 13.94 2.18
C ILE A 109 17.51 14.60 0.81
N VAL A 110 18.60 15.04 0.16
CA VAL A 110 18.53 15.64 -1.18
C VAL A 110 17.96 14.65 -2.21
N PHE A 111 18.36 13.39 -2.13
CA PHE A 111 17.82 12.33 -2.96
C PHE A 111 16.31 12.13 -2.73
N ILE A 112 15.85 12.08 -1.48
CA ILE A 112 14.43 11.91 -1.14
C ILE A 112 13.61 13.11 -1.65
N LEU A 113 14.08 14.34 -1.41
CA LEU A 113 13.39 15.54 -1.86
C LEU A 113 13.28 15.60 -3.38
N SER A 114 14.35 15.29 -4.11
CA SER A 114 14.30 15.24 -5.58
C SER A 114 13.34 14.15 -6.07
N ALA A 115 13.35 12.95 -5.48
CA ALA A 115 12.40 11.89 -5.80
C ALA A 115 10.93 12.30 -5.55
N LEU A 116 10.65 13.07 -4.49
CA LEU A 116 9.30 13.61 -4.23
C LEU A 116 8.89 14.63 -5.29
N VAL A 117 9.79 15.50 -5.74
CA VAL A 117 9.51 16.46 -6.82
C VAL A 117 9.20 15.72 -8.13
N PHE A 118 10.01 14.73 -8.51
CA PHE A 118 9.74 13.90 -9.68
C PHE A 118 8.38 13.21 -9.60
N ARG A 119 7.98 12.75 -8.41
CA ARG A 119 6.66 12.15 -8.19
C ARG A 119 5.53 13.15 -8.41
N ILE A 120 5.64 14.38 -7.87
CA ILE A 120 4.63 15.43 -8.07
C ILE A 120 4.49 15.75 -9.56
N VAL A 121 5.60 15.86 -10.29
CA VAL A 121 5.58 16.08 -11.74
C VAL A 121 4.90 14.92 -12.46
N GLY A 122 5.28 13.67 -12.14
CA GLY A 122 4.69 12.47 -12.73
C GLY A 122 3.18 12.37 -12.50
N VAL A 123 2.70 12.67 -11.29
CA VAL A 123 1.26 12.70 -10.99
C VAL A 123 0.58 13.78 -11.82
N ASN A 124 1.11 15.00 -11.88
CA ASN A 124 0.54 16.06 -12.69
C ASN A 124 0.48 15.70 -14.18
N VAL A 125 1.52 15.06 -14.72
CA VAL A 125 1.55 14.56 -16.10
C VAL A 125 0.47 13.50 -16.33
N SER A 126 0.31 12.55 -15.42
CA SER A 126 -0.74 11.53 -15.51
C SER A 126 -2.17 12.09 -15.48
N LEU A 127 -2.34 13.30 -14.93
CA LEU A 127 -3.63 13.97 -14.81
C LEU A 127 -3.93 14.97 -15.95
N LEU A 128 -3.00 15.19 -16.90
CA LEU A 128 -3.14 16.21 -17.95
C LEU A 128 -4.37 16.04 -18.86
N GLY A 129 -4.94 14.84 -18.96
CA GLY A 129 -6.16 14.54 -19.72
C GLY A 129 -7.43 14.33 -18.89
N THR A 130 -7.40 14.61 -17.58
CA THR A 130 -8.56 14.38 -16.69
C THR A 130 -9.42 15.63 -16.52
N SER A 131 -10.70 15.45 -16.22
CA SER A 131 -11.66 16.52 -15.90
C SER A 131 -11.44 17.18 -14.53
N LEU A 132 -10.28 16.98 -13.90
CA LEU A 132 -9.93 17.54 -12.59
C LEU A 132 -9.43 18.97 -12.71
N ASP A 133 -9.87 19.81 -11.77
CA ASP A 133 -9.43 21.20 -11.68
C ASP A 133 -7.96 21.32 -11.28
N LYS A 134 -7.30 22.43 -11.61
CA LYS A 134 -5.88 22.66 -11.24
C LYS A 134 -5.63 22.53 -9.73
N LYS A 135 -6.61 22.93 -8.90
CA LYS A 135 -6.57 22.79 -7.44
C LYS A 135 -6.65 21.33 -6.99
N GLU A 136 -7.51 20.54 -7.62
CA GLU A 136 -7.68 19.12 -7.33
C GLU A 136 -6.44 18.32 -7.78
N ARG A 137 -5.83 18.68 -8.92
CA ARG A 137 -4.57 18.05 -9.38
C ARG A 137 -3.42 18.26 -8.40
N ILE A 138 -3.30 19.48 -7.83
CA ILE A 138 -2.33 19.78 -6.78
C ILE A 138 -2.65 18.98 -5.51
N PHE A 139 -3.92 18.92 -5.10
CA PHE A 139 -4.32 18.12 -3.95
C PHE A 139 -4.01 16.63 -4.15
N CYS A 140 -4.33 16.05 -5.30
CA CYS A 140 -3.99 14.68 -5.65
C CYS A 140 -2.47 14.45 -5.54
N SER A 141 -1.66 15.36 -6.08
CA SER A 141 -0.20 15.27 -6.01
C SER A 141 0.30 15.26 -4.57
N ILE A 142 -0.28 16.08 -3.68
CA ILE A 142 0.05 16.12 -2.25
C ILE A 142 -0.40 14.85 -1.54
N ALA A 143 -1.61 14.34 -1.85
CA ALA A 143 -2.15 13.12 -1.28
C ALA A 143 -1.36 11.85 -1.67
N TYR A 144 -0.57 11.90 -2.75
CA TYR A 144 0.35 10.84 -3.14
C TYR A 144 1.71 10.90 -2.43
N LEU A 145 2.02 11.96 -1.66
CA LEU A 145 3.29 12.09 -0.95
C LEU A 145 3.48 11.09 0.21
N PRO A 146 2.49 10.84 1.10
CA PRO A 146 2.65 9.92 2.21
C PRO A 146 3.12 8.54 1.74
N LYS A 147 4.26 8.07 2.25
CA LYS A 147 4.78 6.72 2.00
C LYS A 147 5.29 6.14 3.33
N ALA A 148 4.92 4.90 3.62
CA ALA A 148 5.21 4.29 4.91
C ALA A 148 5.36 2.77 4.81
N THR A 149 4.26 2.05 4.91
CA THR A 149 4.24 0.61 5.23
C THR A 149 4.91 -0.27 4.19
N VAL A 150 4.66 -0.02 2.90
CA VAL A 150 5.31 -0.78 1.80
C VAL A 150 6.82 -0.55 1.77
N GLN A 151 7.28 0.66 2.07
CA GLN A 151 8.73 0.93 2.13
C GLN A 151 9.38 0.29 3.34
N ALA A 152 8.72 0.32 4.48
CA ALA A 152 9.22 -0.31 5.69
C ALA A 152 9.36 -1.84 5.49
N ALA A 153 8.38 -2.48 4.85
CA ALA A 153 8.42 -3.91 4.55
C ALA A 153 9.48 -4.29 3.51
N ILE A 154 9.54 -3.57 2.37
CA ILE A 154 10.44 -3.93 1.25
C ILE A 154 11.87 -3.40 1.48
N GLY A 155 12.05 -2.35 2.29
CA GLY A 155 13.34 -1.73 2.57
C GLY A 155 14.35 -2.69 3.21
N ALA A 156 13.88 -3.70 3.94
CA ALA A 156 14.73 -4.72 4.57
C ALA A 156 15.13 -5.86 3.60
N VAL A 157 14.51 -5.96 2.42
CA VAL A 157 14.77 -7.06 1.47
C VAL A 157 16.23 -7.09 0.97
N PRO A 158 16.85 -5.96 0.55
CA PRO A 158 18.25 -5.98 0.12
C PRO A 158 19.22 -6.35 1.25
N LEU A 159 18.89 -5.95 2.49
CA LEU A 159 19.66 -6.33 3.67
C LEU A 159 19.60 -7.84 3.93
N ALA A 160 18.41 -8.43 3.88
CA ALA A 160 18.22 -9.88 4.03
C ALA A 160 18.87 -10.68 2.89
N ALA A 161 18.95 -10.11 1.68
CA ALA A 161 19.63 -10.71 0.53
C ALA A 161 21.16 -10.58 0.58
N GLY A 162 21.74 -9.95 1.60
CA GLY A 162 23.19 -9.80 1.76
C GLY A 162 23.82 -8.78 0.81
N VAL A 163 23.04 -7.84 0.26
CA VAL A 163 23.57 -6.78 -0.59
C VAL A 163 24.46 -5.87 0.25
N GLY A 164 25.68 -5.56 -0.21
CA GLY A 164 26.64 -4.75 0.55
C GLY A 164 26.14 -3.36 0.94
N ALA A 165 25.23 -2.78 0.15
CA ALA A 165 24.54 -1.51 0.45
C ALA A 165 23.21 -1.68 1.21
N GLY A 166 22.88 -2.88 1.70
CA GLY A 166 21.58 -3.20 2.30
C GLY A 166 21.22 -2.33 3.51
N ASN A 167 22.18 -2.10 4.42
CA ASN A 167 22.00 -1.21 5.56
C ASN A 167 21.74 0.23 5.12
N LEU A 168 22.50 0.73 4.14
CA LEU A 168 22.29 2.06 3.59
C LEU A 168 20.88 2.18 2.97
N ILE A 169 20.45 1.19 2.18
CA ILE A 169 19.13 1.19 1.54
C ILE A 169 18.01 1.19 2.60
N LEU A 170 18.10 0.33 3.61
CA LEU A 170 17.12 0.27 4.70
C LEU A 170 17.06 1.60 5.45
N THR A 171 18.22 2.14 5.82
CA THR A 171 18.34 3.40 6.53
C THR A 171 17.76 4.57 5.72
N VAL A 172 18.07 4.67 4.42
CA VAL A 172 17.49 5.69 3.53
C VAL A 172 15.97 5.51 3.39
N ALA A 173 15.47 4.27 3.31
CA ALA A 173 14.04 3.99 3.25
C ALA A 173 13.32 4.50 4.51
N VAL A 174 13.91 4.31 5.70
CA VAL A 174 13.33 4.80 6.96
C VAL A 174 13.36 6.34 7.03
N VAL A 175 14.47 6.98 6.62
CA VAL A 175 14.53 8.46 6.53
C VAL A 175 13.46 8.99 5.56
N ALA A 176 13.23 8.29 4.44
CA ALA A 176 12.18 8.66 3.49
C ALA A 176 10.78 8.59 4.12
N ILE A 177 10.51 7.59 4.96
CA ILE A 177 9.23 7.47 5.69
C ILE A 177 9.09 8.62 6.70
N LEU A 178 10.13 8.88 7.49
CA LEU A 178 10.13 9.94 8.51
C LEU A 178 9.93 11.34 7.91
N ILE A 179 10.40 11.57 6.68
CA ILE A 179 10.20 12.84 5.98
C ILE A 179 8.85 12.88 5.27
N SER A 180 8.51 11.84 4.49
CA SER A 180 7.34 11.87 3.62
C SER A 180 6.00 11.72 4.35
N ALA A 181 5.95 10.99 5.47
CA ALA A 181 4.70 10.80 6.21
C ALA A 181 4.21 12.10 6.88
N PRO A 182 5.03 12.86 7.65
CA PRO A 182 4.62 14.14 8.20
C PRO A 182 4.35 15.20 7.13
N LEU A 183 5.22 15.32 6.12
CA LEU A 183 5.02 16.28 5.02
C LEU A 183 3.70 16.01 4.27
N GLY A 184 3.41 14.74 3.99
CA GLY A 184 2.17 14.35 3.34
C GLY A 184 0.94 14.59 4.23
N ALA A 185 1.00 14.25 5.51
CA ALA A 185 -0.10 14.48 6.46
C ALA A 185 -0.42 15.98 6.61
N ILE A 186 0.60 16.81 6.88
CA ILE A 186 0.47 18.28 6.97
C ILE A 186 -0.05 18.86 5.65
N GLY A 187 0.43 18.34 4.52
CA GLY A 187 -0.03 18.73 3.20
C GLY A 187 -1.53 18.46 3.03
N VAL A 188 -1.97 17.24 3.31
CA VAL A 188 -3.38 16.84 3.19
C VAL A 188 -4.26 17.65 4.15
N ASP A 189 -3.91 17.73 5.43
CA ASP A 189 -4.71 18.43 6.45
C ASP A 189 -4.90 19.92 6.18
N ASN A 190 -3.88 20.59 5.61
CA ASN A 190 -3.98 22.01 5.27
C ASN A 190 -4.71 22.27 3.96
N THR A 191 -4.68 21.32 3.03
CA THR A 191 -5.17 21.54 1.66
C THR A 191 -6.54 20.91 1.39
N TYR A 192 -6.99 19.91 2.15
CA TYR A 192 -8.27 19.25 1.86
C TYR A 192 -9.45 20.21 1.90
N LYS A 193 -9.49 21.15 2.85
CA LYS A 193 -10.57 22.16 2.93
C LYS A 193 -10.46 23.26 1.88
N LYS A 194 -9.25 23.55 1.41
CA LYS A 194 -8.95 24.70 0.54
C LYS A 194 -8.99 24.35 -0.95
N LEU A 195 -8.61 23.12 -1.30
CA LEU A 195 -8.44 22.66 -2.67
C LEU A 195 -9.57 21.75 -3.14
N LEU A 196 -10.30 21.08 -2.23
CA LEU A 196 -11.43 20.23 -2.60
C LEU A 196 -12.75 21.00 -2.50
N HIS A 197 -13.55 20.89 -3.55
CA HIS A 197 -14.94 21.33 -3.52
C HIS A 197 -15.83 20.17 -3.05
N LYS A 198 -16.82 20.45 -2.20
CA LYS A 198 -17.89 19.47 -1.90
C LYS A 198 -18.73 19.29 -3.15
N SER A 199 -18.53 18.19 -3.88
CA SER A 199 -19.46 17.80 -4.93
C SER A 199 -20.79 17.39 -4.30
N LYS A 200 -21.87 18.11 -4.62
CA LYS A 200 -23.24 17.82 -4.15
C LYS A 200 -23.90 16.65 -4.89
N THR A 201 -23.24 16.07 -5.91
CA THR A 201 -23.89 15.19 -6.90
C THR A 201 -23.66 13.69 -6.66
N ALA A 202 -22.78 13.29 -5.74
CA ALA A 202 -22.35 11.89 -5.61
C ALA A 202 -23.33 10.96 -4.87
N PHE A 203 -24.40 11.47 -4.26
CA PHE A 203 -25.35 10.66 -3.48
C PHE A 203 -26.75 10.51 -4.12
N SER A 204 -26.98 11.01 -5.34
CA SER A 204 -28.27 10.88 -6.03
C SER A 204 -28.33 9.76 -7.08
N GLN A 205 -27.28 8.92 -7.16
CA GLN A 205 -27.24 7.77 -8.07
C GLN A 205 -26.89 6.50 -7.30
N ILE A 206 -27.73 6.17 -6.32
CA ILE A 206 -27.88 4.81 -5.84
C ILE A 206 -29.34 4.47 -6.18
N PRO A 207 -29.63 3.67 -7.22
CA PRO A 207 -30.96 3.10 -7.39
C PRO A 207 -31.32 2.16 -6.23
#